data_AF-A0A931V307-F1
#
_entry.id   AF-A0A931V307-F1
#
_cell.length_a   1.000
_cell.length_b   1.000
_cell.length_c   1.000
_cell.angle_alpha   90.00
_cell.angle_beta   90.00
_cell.angle_gamma   90.00
#
_symmetry.space_group_name_H-M   'P 1'
#
loop_
_entity.id
_entity.type
_entity.pdbx_description
1 polymer ?
#
loop_
_entity_poly.entity_id
_entity_poly.type
_entity_poly.pdbx_seq_one_letter_code
_entity_poly.pdbx_strand_id
1 'polypeptide(L)' 'MAAVVLRVAGFRCERCAHEWIPRQPRNLPPVRGKKDVPKPRICPRCKSAWWDTPRRVK' A
#
# COMPACT_ATOMS: atom_id res chain seq x y z
N MET A 1 17.87 -13.36 -25.16
CA MET A 1 16.67 -13.03 -24.35
C MET A 1 16.96 -11.74 -23.59
N ALA A 2 16.12 -10.71 -23.73
CA ALA A 2 16.36 -9.41 -23.09
C ALA A 2 15.69 -9.34 -21.71
N ALA A 3 16.41 -8.84 -20.71
CA ALA A 3 15.87 -8.56 -19.38
C ALA A 3 15.29 -7.14 -19.32
N VAL A 4 14.13 -6.98 -18.68
CA VAL A 4 13.45 -5.69 -18.46
C VAL A 4 13.20 -5.48 -16.97
N VAL A 5 13.46 -4.26 -16.49
CA VAL A 5 13.17 -3.85 -15.11
C VAL A 5 11.74 -3.32 -15.03
N LEU A 6 10.93 -3.93 -14.17
CA LEU A 6 9.57 -3.46 -13.88
C LEU A 6 9.56 -2.62 -12.60
N ARG A 7 9.06 -1.37 -12.69
CA ARG A 7 8.80 -0.50 -11.53
C ARG A 7 7.31 -0.56 -11.20
N VAL A 8 6.97 -0.96 -9.98
CA VAL A 8 5.58 -1.09 -9.52
C VAL A 8 5.35 -0.19 -8.30
N ALA A 9 4.14 0.38 -8.21
CA ALA A 9 3.72 1.14 -7.04
C ALA A 9 3.39 0.19 -5.89
N GLY A 10 3.99 0.42 -4.73
CA GLY A 10 3.76 -0.32 -3.50
C GLY A 10 3.30 0.57 -2.35
N PHE A 11 2.95 -0.04 -1.22
CA PHE A 11 2.68 0.64 0.03
C PHE A 11 3.79 0.34 1.03
N ARG A 12 4.15 1.34 1.84
CA ARG A 12 5.08 1.21 2.97
C ARG A 12 4.36 1.58 4.25
N CYS A 13 4.53 0.76 5.30
CA CYS A 13 4.00 1.07 6.62
C CYS A 13 4.99 1.91 7.42
N GLU A 14 4.55 3.08 7.87
CA GLU A 14 5.33 4.02 8.70
C GLU A 14 5.59 3.53 10.13
N ARG A 15 4.94 2.43 10.56
CA ARG A 15 5.11 1.86 11.91
C ARG A 15 6.08 0.71 11.98
N CYS A 16 5.98 -0.24 11.06
CA CYS A 16 6.81 -1.46 11.04
C CYS A 16 7.74 -1.55 9.83
N ALA A 17 7.82 -0.49 9.02
CA ALA A 17 8.60 -0.41 7.79
C ALA A 17 8.32 -1.54 6.78
N HIS A 18 7.17 -2.20 6.88
CA HIS A 18 6.81 -3.25 5.95
C HIS A 18 6.42 -2.65 4.60
N GLU A 19 7.04 -3.15 3.54
CA GLU A 19 6.73 -2.79 2.16
C GLU A 19 5.97 -3.94 1.51
N TRP A 20 4.87 -3.63 0.84
CA TRP A 20 4.11 -4.62 0.10
C TRP A 20 3.53 -4.01 -1.17
N ILE A 21 3.46 -4.85 -2.20
CA ILE A 21 2.76 -4.49 -3.42
C ILE A 21 1.29 -4.83 -3.21
N PRO A 22 0.36 -3.88 -3.38
CA PRO A 22 -1.06 -4.20 -3.32
C PRO A 22 -1.39 -5.15 -4.47
N ARG A 23 -1.69 -6.41 -4.12
CA ARG A 23 -2.33 -7.32 -5.07
C ARG A 23 -3.69 -6.70 -5.34
N GLN A 24 -3.98 -6.29 -6.58
CA GLN A 24 -5.28 -5.72 -6.93
C GLN A 24 -6.39 -6.56 -6.30
N PRO A 25 -7.09 -6.05 -5.27
CA PRO A 25 -8.24 -6.76 -4.77
C PRO A 25 -9.30 -6.58 -5.85
N ARG A 26 -9.67 -7.69 -6.51
CA ARG A 26 -10.90 -7.79 -7.31
C ARG A 26 -12.15 -7.34 -6.52
N ASN A 27 -12.01 -7.15 -5.19
CA ASN A 27 -13.07 -6.99 -4.21
C ASN A 27 -13.02 -5.69 -3.38
N LEU A 28 -12.15 -4.68 -3.64
CA LEU A 28 -12.32 -3.37 -2.99
C LEU A 28 -13.18 -2.46 -3.87
N PRO A 29 -14.22 -1.80 -3.33
CA PRO A 29 -15.00 -0.86 -4.10
C PRO A 29 -14.07 0.26 -4.60
N PRO A 30 -14.15 0.64 -5.89
CA PRO A 30 -13.45 1.81 -6.38
C PRO A 30 -13.89 3.01 -5.55
N VAL A 31 -12.91 3.73 -4.99
CA VAL A 31 -13.20 5.02 -4.35
C VAL A 31 -13.73 5.92 -5.47
N ARG A 32 -15.02 6.30 -5.39
CA ARG A 32 -15.69 7.14 -6.39
C ARG A 32 -14.79 8.33 -6.77
N GLY A 33 -14.40 8.40 -8.04
CA GLY A 33 -13.68 9.54 -8.61
C GLY A 33 -12.15 9.45 -8.69
N LYS A 34 -11.52 8.31 -8.33
CA LYS A 34 -10.05 8.20 -8.37
C LYS A 34 -9.55 6.97 -9.12
N LYS A 35 -8.71 7.21 -10.12
CA LYS A 35 -7.84 6.24 -10.83
C LYS A 35 -6.69 5.78 -9.91
N ASP A 36 -6.95 5.67 -8.61
CA ASP A 36 -5.95 5.39 -7.59
C ASP A 36 -6.11 3.96 -7.09
N VAL A 37 -4.99 3.28 -6.87
CA VAL A 37 -4.93 1.92 -6.33
C VAL A 37 -5.70 1.87 -5.01
N PRO A 38 -6.62 0.89 -4.82
CA PRO A 38 -7.41 0.78 -3.60
C PRO A 38 -6.49 0.72 -2.37
N LYS A 39 -6.54 1.76 -1.53
CA LYS A 39 -5.69 1.86 -0.33
C LYS A 39 -6.12 0.80 0.70
N PRO A 40 -5.20 -0.03 1.21
CA PRO A 40 -5.52 -0.97 2.27
C PRO A 40 -5.92 -0.20 3.54
N ARG A 41 -6.95 -0.67 4.25
CA ARG A 41 -7.35 -0.05 5.53
C ARG A 41 -6.38 -0.37 6.66
N ILE A 42 -5.60 -1.45 6.53
CA ILE A 42 -4.79 -2.03 7.60
C ILE A 42 -3.48 -2.57 7.01
N CYS A 43 -2.36 -2.40 7.74
CA CYS A 43 -1.09 -3.06 7.38
C CYS A 43 -1.18 -4.58 7.52
N PRO A 44 -0.80 -5.37 6.51
CA PRO A 44 -0.89 -6.84 6.56
C PRO A 44 0.05 -7.47 7.60
N ARG A 45 1.12 -6.77 8.00
CA ARG A 45 2.12 -7.29 8.94
C ARG A 45 1.78 -6.99 10.40
N CYS A 46 1.56 -5.72 10.75
CA CYS A 46 1.34 -5.30 12.14
C CYS A 46 -0.12 -5.06 12.50
N LYS A 47 -1.04 -5.22 11.53
CA LYS A 47 -2.48 -4.96 11.66
C LYS A 47 -2.83 -3.53 12.12
N SER A 48 -1.91 -2.57 11.94
CA SER A 48 -2.18 -1.17 12.25
C SER A 48 -3.04 -0.52 11.18
N ALA A 49 -4.11 0.17 11.59
CA ALA A 49 -4.89 1.06 10.71
C ALA A 49 -4.10 2.32 10.32
N TRP A 50 -3.24 2.81 11.21
CA TRP A 50 -2.39 4.00 11.02
C TRP A 50 -1.08 3.69 10.28
N TRP A 51 -1.15 2.86 9.24
CA TRP A 51 0.06 2.42 8.54
C TRP A 51 0.59 3.48 7.58
N ASP A 52 -0.28 4.35 7.06
CA ASP A 52 -0.01 5.45 6.14
C ASP A 52 0.24 6.78 6.86
N THR A 53 0.15 6.77 8.19
CA THR A 53 0.29 7.97 9.01
C THR A 53 1.71 8.03 9.55
N PRO A 54 2.48 9.10 9.25
CA PRO A 54 3.82 9.26 9.81
C PRO A 54 3.73 9.34 11.33
N ARG A 55 4.71 8.76 12.03
CA ARG A 55 4.80 8.92 13.49
C ARG A 55 4.98 10.42 13.77
N ARG A 56 4.14 10.99 14.65
CA ARG A 56 4.40 12.33 15.20
C ARG A 56 5.71 12.26 15.96
N VAL A 57 6.77 12.81 15.37
CA VAL A 57 8.02 13.07 16.06
C VAL A 57 7.76 14.31 16.93
N LYS A 58 8.01 14.19 18.24
CA LYS A 58 7.84 15.29 19.19
C LYS A 58 9.09 16.15 19.19
#